data_AF-A0A1F4MT20-F1
#
_entry.id   AF-A0A1F4MT20-F1
#
_cell.length_a   1.000
_cell.length_b   1.000
_cell.length_c   1.000
_cell.angle_alpha   90.00
_cell.angle_beta   90.00
_cell.angle_gamma   90.00
#
_symmetry.space_group_name_H-M   'P 1'
#
loop_
_entity.id
_entity.type
_entity.pdbx_description
1 polymer ?
#
loop_
_entity_poly.entity_id
_entity_poly.type
_entity_poly.pdbx_seq_one_letter_code
_entity_poly.pdbx_strand_id
1 'polypeptide(L)'
;MFRTLLKSKIHRAIVTHCELHYEGSCGIDEDLLEASNIRPNEQVHIWNVNNGERFITYAIRSPRGSGIISLNGSAARRASVGDLVIIAAFGMVHED
;
A
#
# COMPACT_ATOMS: atom_id res chain seq x y z
N MET A 1 24.44 -11.57 9.12
CA MET A 1 23.95 -10.27 9.67
C MET A 1 22.56 -9.98 9.09
N PHE A 2 22.02 -8.75 9.05
CA PHE A 2 20.68 -8.52 8.48
C PHE A 2 20.61 -7.35 7.48
N ARG A 3 19.92 -7.57 6.34
CA ARG A 3 19.48 -6.53 5.38
C ARG A 3 17.98 -6.31 5.42
N THR A 4 17.56 -5.07 5.26
CA THR A 4 16.20 -4.73 4.83
C THR A 4 16.12 -4.83 3.31
N LEU A 5 15.43 -5.85 2.80
CA LEU A 5 15.24 -6.10 1.37
C LEU A 5 13.78 -5.86 0.96
N LEU A 6 13.56 -5.54 -0.32
CA LEU A 6 12.20 -5.46 -0.89
C LEU A 6 11.58 -6.86 -0.89
N LYS A 7 10.60 -7.08 -0.01
CA LYS A 7 9.86 -8.34 0.09
C LYS A 7 8.87 -8.47 -1.08
N SER A 8 8.10 -7.41 -1.33
CA SER A 8 7.07 -7.40 -2.36
C SER A 8 6.62 -5.99 -2.75
N LYS A 9 5.92 -5.89 -3.88
CA LYS A 9 5.25 -4.66 -4.33
C LYS A 9 4.00 -4.94 -5.16
N ILE A 10 3.04 -4.03 -5.09
CA ILE A 10 2.00 -3.81 -6.11
C ILE A 10 2.45 -2.58 -6.92
N HIS A 11 2.56 -2.69 -8.24
CA HIS A 11 3.22 -1.69 -9.08
C HIS A 11 2.23 -0.94 -9.98
N ARG A 12 2.15 0.40 -9.83
CA ARG A 12 1.26 1.28 -10.60
C ARG A 12 -0.23 0.92 -10.45
N ALA A 13 -0.63 0.64 -9.22
CA ALA A 13 -2.05 0.50 -8.88
C ALA A 13 -2.74 1.88 -8.96
N ILE A 14 -4.00 1.93 -9.36
CA ILE A 14 -4.78 3.18 -9.39
C ILE A 14 -5.47 3.36 -8.04
N VAL A 15 -5.30 4.52 -7.40
CA VAL A 15 -6.05 4.89 -6.20
C VAL A 15 -7.53 5.06 -6.57
N THR A 16 -8.38 4.21 -5.99
CA THR A 16 -9.83 4.18 -6.25
C THR A 16 -10.62 5.03 -5.26
N HIS A 17 -10.13 5.17 -4.03
CA HIS A 17 -10.83 5.83 -2.92
C HIS A 17 -9.85 6.61 -2.03
N CYS A 18 -10.24 7.79 -1.57
CA CYS A 18 -9.53 8.55 -0.53
C CYS A 18 -10.52 9.00 0.55
N GLU A 19 -10.39 8.49 1.78
CA GLU A 19 -11.35 8.78 2.87
C GLU A 19 -10.67 9.40 4.09
N LEU A 20 -10.73 10.73 4.20
CA LEU A 20 -10.05 11.53 5.22
C LEU A 20 -10.49 11.24 6.67
N HIS A 21 -11.72 10.76 6.87
CA HIS A 21 -12.33 10.59 8.19
C HIS A 21 -12.35 9.13 8.69
N TYR A 22 -11.86 8.18 7.88
CA TYR A 22 -11.62 6.80 8.29
C TYR A 22 -10.24 6.64 8.94
N GLU A 23 -10.01 5.52 9.64
CA GLU A 23 -8.75 5.24 10.33
C GLU A 23 -7.56 5.10 9.35
N GLY A 24 -6.43 5.74 9.68
CA GLY A 24 -5.29 5.91 8.77
C GLY A 24 -4.65 4.60 8.33
N SER A 25 -4.91 4.18 7.09
CA SER A 25 -4.61 2.85 6.55
C SER A 25 -4.57 2.87 5.01
N CYS A 26 -4.08 1.80 4.39
CA CYS A 26 -4.27 1.55 2.96
C CYS A 26 -5.15 0.31 2.75
N GLY A 27 -6.36 0.49 2.20
CA GLY A 27 -7.22 -0.61 1.79
C GLY A 27 -6.76 -1.19 0.46
N ILE A 28 -6.65 -2.52 0.38
CA ILE A 28 -6.16 -3.23 -0.80
C ILE A 28 -7.04 -4.47 -1.03
N ASP A 29 -7.49 -4.65 -2.27
CA ASP A 29 -8.17 -5.87 -2.73
C ASP A 29 -7.45 -7.14 -2.27
N GLU A 30 -8.19 -8.09 -1.71
CA GLU A 30 -7.66 -9.36 -1.22
C GLU A 30 -6.89 -10.16 -2.29
N ASP A 31 -7.32 -10.13 -3.57
CA ASP A 31 -6.59 -10.77 -4.66
C ASP A 31 -5.20 -10.14 -4.89
N LEU A 32 -5.09 -8.81 -4.70
CA LEU A 32 -3.82 -8.08 -4.82
C LEU A 32 -2.93 -8.29 -3.60
N LEU A 33 -3.51 -8.41 -2.40
CA LEU A 33 -2.77 -8.78 -1.17
C LEU A 33 -2.16 -10.18 -1.31
N GLU A 34 -2.93 -11.15 -1.79
CA GLU A 34 -2.47 -12.53 -2.01
C GLU A 34 -1.41 -12.60 -3.13
N ALA A 35 -1.67 -12.02 -4.30
CA ALA A 35 -0.73 -12.01 -5.42
C ALA A 35 0.59 -11.29 -5.11
N SER A 36 0.58 -10.31 -4.19
CA SER A 36 1.78 -9.61 -3.72
C SER A 36 2.37 -10.18 -2.43
N ASN A 37 1.75 -11.16 -1.78
CA ASN A 37 2.12 -11.62 -0.44
C ASN A 37 2.29 -10.46 0.56
N ILE A 38 1.46 -9.42 0.48
CA ILE A 38 1.34 -8.37 1.49
C ILE A 38 0.24 -8.81 2.48
N ARG A 39 0.53 -8.77 3.77
CA ARG A 39 -0.41 -9.20 4.81
C ARG A 39 -1.21 -8.02 5.36
N PRO A 40 -2.47 -8.23 5.82
CA PRO A 40 -3.15 -7.25 6.65
C PRO A 40 -2.31 -6.91 7.89
N ASN A 41 -2.31 -5.64 8.28
CA ASN A 41 -1.47 -5.05 9.32
C ASN A 41 0.06 -5.08 9.05
N GLU A 42 0.50 -5.46 7.83
CA GLU A 42 1.90 -5.31 7.42
C GLU A 42 2.22 -3.86 7.05
N GLN A 43 3.40 -3.38 7.46
CA GLN A 43 3.89 -2.05 7.10
C GLN A 43 4.13 -1.95 5.59
N VAL A 44 3.49 -0.98 4.95
CA VAL A 44 3.66 -0.68 3.53
C VAL A 44 4.15 0.75 3.34
N HIS A 45 5.11 0.91 2.42
CA HIS A 45 5.45 2.20 1.86
C HIS A 45 4.52 2.47 0.66
N ILE A 46 3.97 3.68 0.60
CA ILE A 46 3.20 4.18 -0.54
C ILE A 46 4.05 5.22 -1.25
N TRP A 47 4.28 5.02 -2.55
CA TRP A 47 4.98 5.97 -3.42
C TRP A 47 4.02 6.42 -4.53
N ASN A 48 3.56 7.67 -4.47
CA ASN A 48 2.66 8.25 -5.46
C ASN A 48 3.48 8.75 -6.66
N VAL A 49 3.16 8.24 -7.85
CA VAL A 49 3.84 8.53 -9.12
C VAL A 49 3.39 9.87 -9.69
N ASN A 50 2.18 10.34 -9.36
CA ASN A 50 1.58 11.54 -9.92
C ASN A 50 2.09 12.82 -9.22
N ASN A 51 2.20 12.80 -7.88
CA ASN A 51 2.60 13.97 -7.09
C ASN A 51 3.96 13.83 -6.38
N GLY A 52 4.59 12.65 -6.44
CA GLY A 52 5.90 12.38 -5.81
C GLY A 52 5.88 12.12 -4.31
N GLU A 53 4.72 12.10 -3.65
CA GLU A 53 4.59 11.83 -2.21
C GLU A 53 5.07 10.41 -1.85
N ARG A 54 5.78 10.30 -0.71
CA ARG A 54 6.36 9.05 -0.21
C ARG A 54 6.10 8.95 1.28
N PHE A 55 5.26 8.01 1.69
CA PHE A 55 4.85 7.83 3.09
C PHE A 55 4.74 6.35 3.48
N ILE A 56 4.49 6.10 4.76
CA ILE A 56 4.40 4.76 5.35
C ILE A 56 3.05 4.65 6.06
N THR A 57 2.40 3.50 5.93
CA THR A 57 1.17 3.11 6.63
C THR A 57 1.13 1.58 6.77
N TYR A 58 -0.02 0.99 7.06
CA TYR A 58 -0.23 -0.46 7.04
C TYR A 58 -1.38 -0.84 6.09
N ALA A 59 -1.33 -2.06 5.56
CA ALA A 59 -2.35 -2.60 4.68
C ALA A 59 -3.56 -3.16 5.46
N ILE A 60 -4.77 -2.96 4.94
CA ILE A 60 -6.00 -3.64 5.38
C ILE A 60 -6.70 -4.28 4.18
N ARG A 61 -7.52 -5.32 4.43
CA ARG A 61 -8.27 -5.98 3.35
C ARG A 61 -9.41 -5.08 2.86
N SER A 62 -9.55 -4.97 1.55
CA SER A 62 -10.78 -4.57 0.87
C SER A 62 -11.42 -5.81 0.22
N PRO A 63 -12.72 -5.76 -0.16
CA PRO A 63 -13.41 -6.92 -0.76
C PRO A 63 -12.65 -7.50 -1.97
N ARG A 64 -12.66 -8.82 -2.08
CA ARG A 64 -11.98 -9.56 -3.15
C ARG A 64 -12.57 -9.22 -4.53
N GLY A 65 -11.71 -9.04 -5.54
CA GLY A 65 -12.09 -8.78 -6.92
C GLY A 65 -12.75 -7.41 -7.16
N SER A 66 -12.60 -6.49 -6.21
CA SER A 66 -13.16 -5.13 -6.26
C SER A 66 -12.27 -4.12 -6.99
N GLY A 67 -10.99 -4.45 -7.19
CA GLY A 67 -9.97 -3.54 -7.67
C GLY A 67 -9.62 -2.41 -6.69
N ILE A 68 -10.12 -2.44 -5.45
CA ILE A 68 -9.98 -1.33 -4.51
C ILE A 68 -8.53 -1.16 -4.08
N ILE A 69 -8.06 0.06 -4.28
CA ILE A 69 -6.94 0.68 -3.56
C ILE A 69 -7.49 1.93 -2.88
N SER A 70 -7.53 1.94 -1.55
CA SER A 70 -7.97 3.09 -0.75
C SER A 70 -6.81 3.68 0.05
N LEU A 71 -6.83 5.00 0.25
CA LEU A 71 -5.88 5.70 1.11
C LEU A 71 -6.66 6.54 2.13
N ASN A 72 -6.57 6.14 3.40
CA ASN A 72 -7.52 6.53 4.43
C ASN A 72 -6.86 7.46 5.48
N GLY A 73 -7.68 8.21 6.21
CA GLY A 73 -7.23 9.11 7.26
C GLY A 73 -6.24 10.16 6.76
N SER A 74 -5.08 10.29 7.42
CA SER A 74 -4.02 11.20 7.00
C SER A 74 -3.41 10.88 5.63
N ALA A 75 -3.49 9.63 5.16
CA ALA A 75 -3.02 9.23 3.83
C ALA A 75 -3.91 9.79 2.71
N ALA A 76 -5.20 10.07 2.98
CA ALA A 76 -6.12 10.71 2.03
C ALA A 76 -5.70 12.15 1.63
N ARG A 77 -4.73 12.75 2.33
CA ARG A 77 -4.11 14.05 1.97
C ARG A 77 -2.87 13.93 1.09
N ARG A 78 -2.43 12.71 0.77
CA ARG A 78 -1.18 12.42 0.03
C ARG A 78 -1.42 11.81 -1.35
N ALA A 79 -2.67 11.56 -1.72
CA ALA A 79 -3.08 11.08 -3.03
C ALA A 79 -4.53 11.49 -3.34
N SER A 80 -4.87 11.53 -4.62
CA SER A 80 -6.22 11.69 -5.15
C SER A 80 -6.70 10.41 -5.82
N VAL A 81 -8.02 10.25 -5.96
CA VAL A 81 -8.60 9.20 -6.81
C VAL A 81 -8.12 9.40 -8.25
N GLY A 82 -7.66 8.31 -8.88
CA GLY A 82 -6.98 8.32 -10.18
C GLY A 82 -5.45 8.39 -10.11
N ASP A 83 -4.85 8.62 -8.94
CA ASP A 83 -3.39 8.61 -8.81
C ASP A 83 -2.80 7.21 -8.99
N LEU A 84 -1.63 7.13 -9.64
CA LEU A 84 -0.88 5.89 -9.73
C LEU A 84 0.07 5.76 -8.53
N VAL A 85 -0.06 4.67 -7.78
CA VAL A 85 0.78 4.37 -6.62
C VAL A 85 1.59 3.08 -6.80
N ILE A 86 2.74 3.04 -6.14
CA ILE A 86 3.47 1.80 -5.87
C ILE A 86 3.35 1.53 -4.38
N ILE A 87 2.83 0.36 -4.03
CA ILE A 87 2.70 -0.14 -2.66
C ILE A 87 3.83 -1.15 -2.47
N ALA A 88 4.67 -1.00 -1.45
CA ALA A 88 5.84 -1.85 -1.25
C ALA A 88 6.05 -2.26 0.21
N ALA A 89 6.27 -3.56 0.45
CA ALA A 89 6.63 -4.11 1.76
C ALA A 89 8.10 -4.54 1.76
N PHE A 90 8.77 -4.38 2.89
CA PHE A 90 10.18 -4.72 3.09
C PHE A 90 10.33 -5.70 4.25
N GLY A 91 11.27 -6.64 4.14
CA GLY A 91 11.56 -7.65 5.16
C GLY A 91 13.03 -7.61 5.58
N MET A 92 13.30 -7.97 6.83
CA MET A 92 14.66 -8.26 7.28
C MET A 92 15.02 -9.69 6.88
N VAL A 93 16.14 -9.84 6.16
CA VAL A 93 16.68 -11.12 5.68
C VAL A 93 18.10 -11.29 6.24
N HIS A 94 18.46 -12.51 6.64
CA HIS A 94 19.81 -12.81 7.12
C HIS A 94 20.81 -12.81 5.94
N GLU A 95 21.95 -12.14 6.10
CA GLU A 95 23.13 -12.35 5.26
C GLU A 95 24.01 -13.42 5.92
N ASP A 96 24.27 -14.51 5.20
CA ASP A 96 25.20 -15.56 5.66
C ASP A 96 26.67 -15.15 5.46
#